data_AF-A0A6A9SWD7-F1
#
_entry.id   AF-A0A6A9SWD7-F1
#
_cell.length_a   1.000
_cell.length_b   1.000
_cell.length_c   1.000
_cell.angle_alpha   90.00
_cell.angle_beta   90.00
_cell.angle_gamma   90.00
#
_symmetry.space_group_name_H-M   'P 1'
#
loop_
_entity.id
_entity.type
_entity.pdbx_description
1 polymer ?
#
loop_
_entity_poly.entity_id
_entity_poly.type
_entity_poly.pdbx_seq_one_letter_code
_entity_poly.pdbx_strand_id
1 'polypeptide(L)'
;MSHTRGTFAALVDALVPETPDLADRGDEHVPGGLAVGLEEEIIDRVNNFQEADGALAAAGYDATPMAPAVAVLLDTAAAELLVRRRSADGFNSPAEAFAGGPFSRLSRQDRLRALRLLEDEGVFPRLADRFDSAALGTIQFLASSLPILVEFVYYSEATADDGEERSLGWQQADYPGPSDGYAVGMGYEVEEFEENDY
;
A
#
# COMPACT_ATOMS: atom_id res chain seq x y z
N MET A 1 -3.13 12.35 14.69
CA MET A 1 -2.41 11.45 13.77
C MET A 1 -1.13 12.14 13.28
N SER A 2 0.00 11.43 13.13
CA SER A 2 1.23 12.03 12.57
C SER A 2 1.05 12.29 11.07
N HIS A 3 1.88 13.15 10.46
CA HIS A 3 1.87 13.39 9.00
C HIS A 3 2.00 12.08 8.22
N THR A 4 3.02 11.28 8.53
CA THR A 4 3.23 9.97 7.91
C THR A 4 1.99 9.09 8.04
N ARG A 5 1.46 8.92 9.25
CA ARG A 5 0.28 8.08 9.45
C ARG A 5 -0.95 8.61 8.70
N GLY A 6 -1.15 9.93 8.67
CA GLY A 6 -2.23 10.55 7.91
C GLY A 6 -2.12 10.31 6.40
N THR A 7 -0.91 10.37 5.85
CA THR A 7 -0.66 10.10 4.42
C THR A 7 -0.91 8.63 4.08
N PHE A 8 -0.43 7.68 4.90
CA PHE A 8 -0.66 6.25 4.68
C PHE A 8 -2.13 5.86 4.90
N ALA A 9 -2.82 6.48 5.86
CA ALA A 9 -4.24 6.26 6.06
C ALA A 9 -5.05 6.75 4.84
N ALA A 10 -4.68 7.91 4.28
CA ALA A 10 -5.30 8.40 3.04
C ALA A 10 -4.96 7.53 1.81
N LEU A 11 -3.79 6.91 1.78
CA LEU A 11 -3.42 5.93 0.75
C LEU A 11 -4.31 4.68 0.85
N VAL A 12 -4.41 4.11 2.05
CA VAL A 12 -5.22 2.91 2.33
C VAL A 12 -6.70 3.16 2.01
N ASP A 13 -7.27 4.27 2.46
CA ASP A 13 -8.65 4.67 2.13
C ASP A 13 -8.87 4.82 0.62
N ALA A 14 -7.83 5.17 -0.14
CA ALA A 14 -7.95 5.30 -1.60
C ALA A 14 -7.99 3.96 -2.32
N LEU A 15 -7.25 2.97 -1.82
CA LEU A 15 -7.09 1.65 -2.45
C LEU A 15 -8.12 0.64 -1.94
N VAL A 16 -8.37 0.64 -0.63
CA VAL A 16 -9.31 -0.26 0.05
C VAL A 16 -10.31 0.59 0.87
N PRO A 17 -11.22 1.31 0.20
CA PRO A 17 -12.24 2.12 0.87
C PRO A 17 -13.29 1.26 1.56
N GLU A 18 -14.03 1.85 2.49
CA GLU A 18 -15.30 1.28 2.95
C GLU A 18 -16.30 1.18 1.79
N THR A 19 -17.11 0.12 1.82
CA THR A 19 -18.11 -0.18 0.80
C THR A 19 -19.48 -0.46 1.42
N PRO A 20 -20.13 0.54 2.05
CA PRO A 20 -21.43 0.36 2.70
C PRO A 20 -22.54 -0.09 1.73
N ASP A 21 -22.43 0.25 0.45
CA ASP A 21 -23.35 -0.20 -0.60
C ASP A 21 -23.30 -1.72 -0.85
N LEU A 22 -22.30 -2.41 -0.30
CA LEU A 22 -22.15 -3.86 -0.37
C LEU A 22 -22.68 -4.61 0.87
N ALA A 23 -23.31 -3.92 1.82
CA ALA A 23 -23.87 -4.53 3.03
C ALA A 23 -24.84 -5.69 2.73
N ASP A 24 -25.59 -5.62 1.62
CA ASP A 24 -26.51 -6.69 1.19
C ASP A 24 -25.79 -8.02 0.86
N ARG A 25 -24.46 -8.00 0.67
CA ARG A 25 -23.64 -9.19 0.44
C ARG A 25 -23.11 -9.83 1.72
N GLY A 26 -23.17 -9.13 2.86
CA GLY A 26 -22.56 -9.52 4.13
C GLY A 26 -21.90 -8.33 4.84
N ASP A 27 -21.93 -8.32 6.18
CA ASP A 27 -21.35 -7.24 6.99
C ASP A 27 -19.83 -7.13 6.79
N GLU A 28 -19.17 -8.25 6.49
CA GLU A 28 -17.75 -8.34 6.15
C GLU A 28 -17.37 -7.54 4.89
N HIS A 29 -18.32 -7.22 4.02
CA HIS A 29 -18.07 -6.43 2.81
C HIS A 29 -18.19 -4.92 3.01
N VAL A 30 -18.57 -4.46 4.20
CA VAL A 30 -18.68 -3.03 4.52
C VAL A 30 -17.34 -2.39 4.90
N PRO A 31 -16.56 -2.93 5.86
CA PRO A 31 -15.32 -2.32 6.31
C PRO A 31 -14.24 -2.30 5.21
N GLY A 32 -13.47 -1.20 5.18
CA GLY A 32 -12.29 -1.04 4.34
C GLY A 32 -10.99 -1.29 5.09
N GLY A 33 -9.85 -0.97 4.46
CA GLY A 33 -8.52 -1.26 5.02
C GLY A 33 -8.23 -0.53 6.35
N LEU A 34 -8.81 0.64 6.57
CA LEU A 34 -8.65 1.37 7.84
C LEU A 34 -9.32 0.69 9.03
N ALA A 35 -10.35 -0.14 8.80
CA ALA A 35 -11.03 -0.86 9.87
C ALA A 35 -10.14 -1.97 10.48
N VAL A 36 -9.15 -2.44 9.72
CA VAL A 36 -8.21 -3.50 10.13
C VAL A 36 -6.80 -2.96 10.38
N GLY A 37 -6.65 -1.65 10.56
CA GLY A 37 -5.35 -1.03 10.86
C GLY A 37 -4.31 -1.14 9.74
N LEU A 38 -4.75 -1.35 8.49
CA LEU A 38 -3.85 -1.61 7.37
C LEU A 38 -2.80 -0.50 7.16
N GLU A 39 -3.08 0.74 7.56
CA GLU A 39 -2.10 1.82 7.43
C GLU A 39 -0.87 1.61 8.31
N GLU A 40 -1.05 1.03 9.50
CA GLU A 40 0.05 0.76 10.43
C GLU A 40 0.89 -0.41 9.92
N GLU A 41 0.23 -1.47 9.48
CA GLU A 41 0.85 -2.64 8.84
C GLU A 41 1.72 -2.24 7.63
N ILE A 42 1.25 -1.32 6.80
CA ILE A 42 2.02 -0.85 5.64
C ILE A 42 3.20 0.03 6.07
N ILE A 43 3.02 0.90 7.06
CA ILE A 43 4.12 1.72 7.61
C ILE A 43 5.23 0.82 8.15
N ASP A 44 4.87 -0.23 8.89
CA ASP A 44 5.83 -1.15 9.49
C ASP A 44 6.62 -1.92 8.43
N ARG A 45 5.97 -2.39 7.36
CA ARG A 45 6.68 -3.03 6.24
C ARG A 45 7.61 -2.07 5.51
N VAL A 46 7.16 -0.84 5.26
CA VAL A 46 8.00 0.17 4.60
C VAL A 46 9.21 0.55 5.47
N ASN A 47 9.04 0.64 6.78
CA ASN A 47 10.14 0.94 7.70
C ASN A 47 11.13 -0.22 7.90
N ASN A 48 10.67 -1.46 7.69
CA ASN A 48 11.48 -2.67 7.84
C ASN A 48 11.92 -3.28 6.50
N PHE A 49 11.68 -2.58 5.38
CA PHE A 49 11.98 -3.10 4.04
C PHE A 49 13.48 -3.29 3.77
N GLN A 50 14.30 -2.37 4.30
CA GLN A 50 15.74 -2.38 4.09
C GLN A 50 16.46 -2.32 5.43
N GLU A 51 17.41 -3.22 5.63
CA GLU A 51 18.32 -3.18 6.77
C GLU A 51 19.02 -1.82 6.87
N ALA A 52 19.28 -1.40 8.11
CA ALA A 52 20.02 -0.18 8.35
C ALA A 52 21.50 -0.38 7.98
N ASP A 53 22.11 0.65 7.40
CA ASP A 53 23.55 0.69 7.14
C ASP A 53 24.16 2.02 7.61
N GLY A 54 25.48 2.06 7.72
CA GLY A 54 26.26 3.25 8.03
C GLY A 54 25.84 3.92 9.34
N ALA A 55 25.42 5.19 9.25
CA ALA A 55 25.09 6.01 10.41
C ALA A 55 23.85 5.50 11.18
N LEU A 56 22.88 4.89 10.49
CA LEU A 56 21.68 4.35 11.14
C LEU A 56 22.00 3.07 11.91
N ALA A 57 22.76 2.16 11.32
CA ALA A 57 23.25 0.98 12.01
C ALA A 57 24.12 1.35 13.22
N ALA A 58 25.01 2.34 13.07
CA ALA A 58 25.82 2.86 14.17
C ALA A 58 24.99 3.53 15.28
N ALA A 59 23.79 4.02 14.96
CA ALA A 59 22.83 4.57 15.92
C ALA A 59 21.91 3.51 16.54
N GLY A 60 22.08 2.22 16.19
CA GLY A 60 21.34 1.10 16.77
C GLY A 60 19.98 0.82 16.12
N TYR A 61 19.77 1.29 14.89
CA TYR A 61 18.60 0.90 14.10
C TYR A 61 18.88 -0.43 13.39
N ASP A 62 17.89 -1.32 13.38
CA ASP A 62 17.95 -2.58 12.62
C ASP A 62 17.54 -2.37 11.15
N ALA A 63 16.64 -1.41 10.90
CA ALA A 63 16.13 -1.09 9.58
C ALA A 63 16.09 0.42 9.32
N THR A 64 16.08 0.80 8.03
CA THR A 64 15.97 2.20 7.60
C THR A 64 14.51 2.63 7.58
N PRO A 65 14.07 3.58 8.44
CA PRO A 65 12.67 4.00 8.49
C PRO A 65 12.29 4.88 7.28
N MET A 66 11.78 4.26 6.21
CA MET A 66 11.50 4.94 4.95
C MET A 66 10.10 5.57 4.86
N ALA A 67 9.17 5.24 5.76
CA ALA A 67 7.79 5.70 5.67
C ALA A 67 7.65 7.25 5.63
N PRO A 68 8.39 8.04 6.43
CA PRO A 68 8.35 9.49 6.32
C PRO A 68 8.79 10.01 4.94
N ALA A 69 9.81 9.40 4.34
CA ALA A 69 10.29 9.79 3.01
C ALA A 69 9.28 9.45 1.91
N VAL A 70 8.66 8.27 2.00
CA VAL A 70 7.56 7.87 1.10
C VAL A 70 6.38 8.83 1.23
N ALA A 71 6.01 9.23 2.45
CA ALA A 71 4.93 10.20 2.67
C ALA A 71 5.22 11.56 2.02
N VAL A 72 6.46 12.04 2.08
CA VAL A 72 6.89 13.26 1.37
C VAL A 72 6.82 13.07 -0.14
N LEU A 73 7.20 11.91 -0.67
CA LEU A 73 7.13 11.62 -2.10
C LEU A 73 5.68 11.65 -2.61
N LEU A 74 4.74 11.05 -1.86
CA LEU A 74 3.31 11.10 -2.14
C LEU A 74 2.76 12.54 -2.14
N ASP A 75 3.15 13.35 -1.14
CA ASP A 75 2.79 14.77 -1.10
C ASP A 75 3.36 15.56 -2.28
N THR A 76 4.54 15.19 -2.75
CA THR A 76 5.17 15.84 -3.91
C THR A 76 4.43 15.48 -5.21
N ALA A 77 3.99 14.23 -5.36
CA ALA A 77 3.14 13.80 -6.47
C ALA A 77 1.78 14.51 -6.45
N ALA A 78 1.19 14.68 -5.27
CA ALA A 78 -0.05 15.44 -5.10
C ALA A 78 0.13 16.92 -5.47
N ALA A 79 1.23 17.55 -5.05
CA ALA A 79 1.56 18.91 -5.44
C ALA A 79 1.73 19.04 -6.97
N GLU A 80 2.41 18.08 -7.61
CA GLU A 80 2.58 18.06 -9.06
C GLU A 80 1.23 17.94 -9.79
N LEU A 81 0.33 17.06 -9.31
CA LEU A 81 -1.03 16.91 -9.84
C LEU A 81 -1.82 18.24 -9.80
N LEU A 82 -1.73 18.95 -8.67
CA LEU A 82 -2.41 20.23 -8.44
C LEU A 82 -1.82 21.34 -9.30
N VAL A 83 -0.49 21.47 -9.35
CA VAL A 83 0.21 22.49 -10.16
C VAL A 83 -0.09 22.31 -11.65
N ARG A 84 -0.12 21.07 -12.14
CA ARG A 84 -0.47 20.76 -13.53
C ARG A 84 -1.96 20.87 -13.85
N ARG A 85 -2.81 21.23 -12.88
CA ARG A 85 -4.28 21.28 -13.00
C ARG A 85 -4.89 19.99 -13.53
N ARG A 86 -4.31 18.85 -13.14
CA ARG A 86 -4.78 17.50 -13.50
C ARG A 86 -5.70 16.89 -12.43
N SER A 87 -5.81 17.57 -11.29
CA SER A 87 -6.81 17.27 -10.26
C SER A 87 -8.19 17.69 -10.77
N ALA A 88 -9.18 16.79 -10.68
CA ALA A 88 -10.56 17.12 -11.08
C ALA A 88 -11.30 17.88 -9.99
N ASP A 89 -11.01 17.55 -8.72
CA ASP A 89 -11.81 18.01 -7.58
C ASP A 89 -11.05 18.98 -6.66
N GLY A 90 -9.78 19.23 -6.92
CA GLY A 90 -8.90 20.04 -6.07
C GLY A 90 -8.68 19.40 -4.70
N PHE A 91 -8.51 20.24 -3.68
CA PHE A 91 -8.58 19.79 -2.29
C PHE A 91 -10.03 19.51 -1.92
N ASN A 92 -10.40 18.23 -1.96
CA ASN A 92 -11.67 17.71 -1.47
C ASN A 92 -11.36 16.58 -0.49
N SER A 93 -10.88 17.00 0.68
CA SER A 93 -10.44 16.11 1.74
C SER A 93 -11.64 15.32 2.28
N PRO A 94 -11.51 14.01 2.57
CA PRO A 94 -12.37 13.39 3.57
C PRO A 94 -12.12 14.05 4.94
N ALA A 95 -13.01 13.77 5.90
CA ALA A 95 -13.07 14.34 7.25
C ALA A 95 -11.71 14.60 7.95
N GLU A 96 -11.73 15.45 8.99
CA GLU A 96 -10.59 15.90 9.83
C GLU A 96 -9.62 14.80 10.35
N ALA A 97 -9.90 13.52 10.10
CA ALA A 97 -9.14 12.35 10.52
C ALA A 97 -7.73 12.23 9.88
N PHE A 98 -7.50 12.76 8.68
CA PHE A 98 -6.20 12.65 8.00
C PHE A 98 -5.30 13.87 8.23
N ALA A 99 -4.07 13.65 8.70
CA ALA A 99 -3.15 14.73 9.03
C ALA A 99 -2.41 15.32 7.82
N GLY A 100 -2.65 16.62 7.58
CA GLY A 100 -1.62 17.63 7.27
C GLY A 100 -1.09 17.80 5.84
N GLY A 101 -0.82 16.72 5.09
CA GLY A 101 -0.11 16.77 3.80
C GLY A 101 -1.01 16.97 2.56
N PRO A 102 -0.51 17.56 1.45
CA PRO A 102 -1.26 17.71 0.20
C PRO A 102 -1.93 16.42 -0.30
N PHE A 103 -1.26 15.27 -0.23
CA PHE A 103 -1.80 13.99 -0.69
C PHE A 103 -3.04 13.59 0.11
N SER A 104 -2.96 13.72 1.44
CA SER A 104 -4.07 13.37 2.34
C SER A 104 -5.33 14.23 2.12
N ARG A 105 -5.17 15.42 1.51
CA ARG A 105 -6.25 16.38 1.24
C ARG A 105 -6.88 16.23 -0.15
N LEU A 106 -6.35 15.35 -0.99
CA LEU A 106 -6.92 15.07 -2.29
C LEU A 106 -8.19 14.22 -2.16
N SER A 107 -9.10 14.35 -3.13
CA SER A 107 -10.20 13.40 -3.29
C SER A 107 -9.64 12.00 -3.51
N ARG A 108 -10.45 10.97 -3.21
CA ARG A 108 -10.05 9.57 -3.40
C ARG A 108 -9.52 9.30 -4.81
N GLN A 109 -10.22 9.83 -5.82
CA GLN A 109 -9.84 9.66 -7.23
C GLN A 109 -8.53 10.40 -7.56
N ASP A 110 -8.33 11.60 -7.00
CA ASP A 110 -7.10 12.36 -7.22
C ASP A 110 -5.89 11.75 -6.49
N ARG A 111 -6.08 11.05 -5.36
CA ARG A 111 -5.01 10.23 -4.74
C ARG A 111 -4.54 9.12 -5.67
N LEU A 112 -5.47 8.38 -6.29
CA LEU A 112 -5.13 7.35 -7.27
C LEU A 112 -4.43 7.93 -8.51
N ARG A 113 -4.80 9.14 -8.95
CA ARG A 113 -4.08 9.84 -10.03
C ARG A 113 -2.68 10.26 -9.62
N ALA A 114 -2.48 10.72 -8.39
CA ALA A 114 -1.16 11.06 -7.87
C ALA A 114 -0.24 9.83 -7.80
N LEU A 115 -0.77 8.64 -7.46
CA LEU A 115 -0.02 7.39 -7.52
C LEU A 115 0.42 7.05 -8.94
N ARG A 116 -0.49 7.13 -9.92
CA ARG A 116 -0.13 6.91 -11.33
C ARG A 116 0.94 7.87 -11.85
N LEU A 117 0.97 9.11 -11.36
CA LEU A 117 2.05 10.04 -11.72
C LEU A 117 3.43 9.57 -11.21
N LEU A 118 3.49 8.89 -10.07
CA LEU A 118 4.73 8.30 -9.56
C LEU A 118 5.18 7.10 -10.41
N GLU A 119 4.23 6.30 -10.88
CA GLU A 119 4.47 5.11 -11.73
C GLU A 119 4.85 5.49 -13.17
N ASP A 120 4.02 6.31 -13.84
CA ASP A 120 4.12 6.60 -15.28
C ASP A 120 5.24 7.59 -15.60
N GLU A 121 5.38 8.62 -14.77
CA GLU A 121 6.26 9.76 -15.07
C GLU A 121 7.50 9.80 -14.19
N GLY A 122 7.58 8.95 -13.15
CA GLY A 122 8.73 8.84 -12.25
C GLY A 122 9.21 10.20 -11.75
N VAL A 123 8.60 10.74 -10.70
CA VAL A 123 8.94 12.08 -10.21
C VAL A 123 10.10 11.95 -9.19
N PHE A 124 11.29 12.56 -9.29
CA PHE A 124 11.75 13.73 -10.04
C PHE A 124 13.25 13.59 -10.41
N PRO A 125 13.69 13.98 -11.63
CA PRO A 125 15.10 14.23 -11.93
C PRO A 125 15.76 15.21 -10.94
N ARG A 126 14.97 16.12 -10.35
CA ARG A 126 15.43 17.11 -9.36
C ARG A 126 15.67 16.56 -7.94
N LEU A 127 15.09 15.40 -7.59
CA LEU A 127 15.34 14.74 -6.31
C LEU A 127 16.60 13.88 -6.35
N ALA A 128 16.92 13.32 -7.53
CA ALA A 128 18.14 12.54 -7.78
C ALA A 128 19.43 13.34 -7.54
N ASP A 129 19.41 14.66 -7.77
CA ASP A 129 20.56 15.53 -7.52
C ASP A 129 20.84 15.78 -6.03
N ARG A 130 19.90 15.46 -5.13
CA ARG A 130 19.95 15.86 -3.70
C ARG A 130 20.09 14.68 -2.72
N PHE A 131 19.83 13.45 -3.16
CA PHE A 131 19.87 12.26 -2.32
C PHE A 131 20.85 11.23 -2.89
N ASP A 132 21.34 10.34 -2.03
CA ASP A 132 22.10 9.17 -2.48
C ASP A 132 21.23 8.35 -3.45
N SER A 133 21.75 8.07 -4.64
CA SER A 133 21.00 7.46 -5.74
C SER A 133 20.43 6.10 -5.38
N ALA A 134 21.10 5.35 -4.49
CA ALA A 134 20.63 4.03 -4.06
C ALA A 134 19.39 4.13 -3.16
N ALA A 135 19.46 4.94 -2.10
CA ALA A 135 18.33 5.13 -1.19
C ALA A 135 17.11 5.77 -1.87
N LEU A 136 17.35 6.71 -2.79
CA LEU A 136 16.28 7.31 -3.58
C LEU A 136 15.62 6.28 -4.51
N GLY A 137 16.41 5.40 -5.14
CA GLY A 137 15.90 4.31 -5.95
C GLY A 137 14.97 3.39 -5.16
N THR A 138 15.35 3.02 -3.93
CA THR A 138 14.50 2.21 -3.05
C THR A 138 13.21 2.93 -2.66
N ILE A 139 13.28 4.20 -2.28
CA ILE A 139 12.08 4.99 -1.90
C ILE A 139 11.11 5.11 -3.09
N GLN A 140 11.63 5.35 -4.29
CA GLN A 140 10.81 5.43 -5.50
C GLN A 140 10.18 4.08 -5.85
N PHE A 141 10.96 3.00 -5.76
CA PHE A 141 10.45 1.64 -5.93
C PHE A 141 9.32 1.34 -4.96
N LEU A 142 9.53 1.58 -3.66
CA LEU A 142 8.52 1.40 -2.64
C LEU A 142 7.26 2.20 -2.93
N ALA A 143 7.40 3.50 -3.24
CA ALA A 143 6.26 4.36 -3.55
C ALA A 143 5.46 3.88 -4.77
N SER A 144 6.14 3.40 -5.82
CA SER A 144 5.48 2.83 -7.00
C SER A 144 4.84 1.46 -6.76
N SER A 145 5.34 0.71 -5.78
CA SER A 145 4.82 -0.61 -5.41
C SER A 145 3.75 -0.55 -4.31
N LEU A 146 3.41 0.64 -3.81
CA LEU A 146 2.43 0.80 -2.74
C LEU A 146 1.05 0.19 -3.06
N PRO A 147 0.46 0.36 -4.26
CA PRO A 147 -0.83 -0.27 -4.56
C PRO A 147 -0.78 -1.79 -4.42
N ILE A 148 0.27 -2.38 -4.98
CA ILE A 148 0.52 -3.82 -4.92
C ILE A 148 0.72 -4.26 -3.47
N LEU A 149 1.57 -3.56 -2.71
CA LEU A 149 1.85 -3.90 -1.31
C LEU A 149 0.59 -3.82 -0.44
N VAL A 150 -0.24 -2.79 -0.63
CA VAL A 150 -1.50 -2.62 0.11
C VAL A 150 -2.46 -3.78 -0.17
N GLU A 151 -2.65 -4.16 -1.44
CA GLU A 151 -3.49 -5.30 -1.80
C GLU A 151 -2.95 -6.62 -1.24
N PHE A 152 -1.64 -6.86 -1.35
CA PHE A 152 -1.01 -8.07 -0.80
C PHE A 152 -1.23 -8.20 0.70
N VAL A 153 -1.05 -7.12 1.46
CA VAL A 153 -1.20 -7.16 2.91
C VAL A 153 -2.67 -7.33 3.29
N TYR A 154 -3.58 -6.61 2.62
CA TYR A 154 -5.02 -6.70 2.91
C TYR A 154 -5.61 -8.09 2.71
N TYR A 155 -5.15 -8.83 1.69
CA TYR A 155 -5.59 -10.20 1.43
C TYR A 155 -4.69 -11.27 2.09
N SER A 156 -3.79 -10.88 2.99
CA SER A 156 -2.96 -11.81 3.75
C SER A 156 -3.49 -12.02 5.16
N GLU A 157 -2.91 -12.98 5.88
CA GLU A 157 -3.15 -13.20 7.30
C GLU A 157 -2.64 -12.06 8.20
N ALA A 158 -1.84 -11.14 7.66
CA ALA A 158 -1.22 -10.08 8.45
C ALA A 158 -2.20 -9.09 9.08
N THR A 159 -3.42 -9.00 8.55
CA THR A 159 -4.47 -8.15 9.08
C THR A 159 -5.52 -8.95 9.85
N ALA A 160 -5.22 -10.20 10.24
CA ALA A 160 -6.08 -10.97 11.14
C ALA A 160 -5.84 -10.54 12.58
N ASP A 161 -6.91 -10.27 13.33
CA ASP A 161 -6.83 -9.97 14.75
C ASP A 161 -6.45 -11.22 15.57
N ASP A 162 -5.88 -10.99 16.76
CA ASP A 162 -5.52 -12.05 17.71
C ASP A 162 -6.75 -12.90 18.07
N GLY A 163 -6.79 -14.12 17.53
CA GLY A 163 -7.87 -15.09 17.77
C GLY A 163 -8.85 -15.26 16.62
N GLU A 164 -8.71 -14.51 15.53
CA GLU A 164 -9.44 -14.77 14.30
C GLU A 164 -8.74 -15.83 13.44
N GLU A 165 -9.51 -16.77 12.90
CA GLU A 165 -8.98 -17.80 11.99
C GLU A 165 -8.73 -17.26 10.56
N ARG A 166 -9.35 -16.13 10.20
CA ARG A 166 -9.30 -15.55 8.84
C ARG A 166 -9.31 -14.04 8.89
N SER A 167 -8.40 -13.38 8.17
CA SER A 167 -8.41 -11.93 8.00
C SER A 167 -9.66 -11.47 7.24
N LEU A 168 -10.01 -10.18 7.37
CA LEU A 168 -11.15 -9.59 6.66
C LEU A 168 -11.10 -9.83 5.14
N GLY A 169 -9.91 -9.70 4.52
CA GLY A 169 -9.75 -9.97 3.09
C GLY A 169 -10.06 -11.41 2.71
N TRP A 170 -9.75 -12.38 3.58
CA TRP A 170 -10.12 -13.79 3.36
C TRP A 170 -11.61 -14.02 3.48
N GLN A 171 -12.26 -13.39 4.47
CA GLN A 171 -13.71 -13.46 4.64
C GLN A 171 -14.42 -12.89 3.40
N GLN A 172 -13.99 -11.73 2.92
CA GLN A 172 -14.55 -11.09 1.72
C GLN A 172 -14.35 -11.91 0.43
N ALA A 173 -13.28 -12.67 0.32
CA ALA A 173 -13.00 -13.53 -0.83
C ALA A 173 -13.63 -14.93 -0.70
N ASP A 174 -14.27 -15.24 0.43
CA ASP A 174 -14.62 -16.61 0.84
C ASP A 174 -13.43 -17.58 0.72
N TYR A 175 -12.21 -17.07 0.97
CA TYR A 175 -11.00 -17.87 0.93
C TYR A 175 -11.00 -18.78 2.17
N PRO A 176 -10.94 -20.11 2.00
CA PRO A 176 -11.07 -21.04 3.11
C PRO A 176 -9.86 -21.02 4.07
N GLY A 177 -8.82 -20.26 3.74
CA GLY A 177 -7.51 -20.31 4.36
C GLY A 177 -6.66 -21.46 3.81
N PRO A 178 -5.40 -21.57 4.25
CA PRO A 178 -4.56 -22.72 3.96
C PRO A 178 -5.26 -24.00 4.41
N SER A 179 -5.61 -24.88 3.48
CA SER A 179 -6.29 -26.15 3.76
C SER A 179 -5.36 -27.33 3.48
N ASP A 180 -5.35 -28.32 4.38
CA ASP A 180 -4.71 -29.61 4.14
C ASP A 180 -5.40 -30.30 2.95
N GLY A 181 -4.82 -30.13 1.75
CA GLY A 181 -5.42 -30.65 0.52
C GLY A 181 -5.17 -29.84 -0.75
N TYR A 182 -4.76 -28.57 -0.68
CA TYR A 182 -4.46 -27.82 -1.91
C TYR A 182 -3.15 -28.27 -2.59
N ALA A 183 -2.25 -28.93 -1.84
CA ALA A 183 -1.11 -29.66 -2.39
C ALA A 183 -1.52 -30.90 -3.22
N VAL A 184 -2.76 -31.38 -3.09
CA VAL A 184 -3.27 -32.56 -3.84
C VAL A 184 -3.40 -32.28 -5.34
N GLY A 185 -3.38 -31.00 -5.76
CA GLY A 185 -3.32 -30.61 -7.17
C GLY A 185 -1.91 -30.43 -7.74
N MET A 186 -0.87 -30.34 -6.90
CA MET A 186 0.53 -30.17 -7.31
C MET A 186 1.33 -31.49 -7.27
N GLY A 187 0.63 -32.61 -7.00
CA GLY A 187 1.22 -33.92 -6.77
C GLY A 187 0.50 -35.06 -7.50
N TYR A 188 -0.23 -34.79 -8.59
CA TYR A 188 -0.49 -35.86 -9.55
C TYR A 188 0.83 -36.23 -10.22
N GLU A 189 1.25 -37.48 -10.04
CA GLU A 189 2.24 -38.08 -10.92
C GLU A 189 1.63 -38.06 -12.33
N VAL A 190 2.18 -37.24 -13.23
CA VAL A 190 1.79 -37.26 -14.64
C VAL A 190 2.27 -38.60 -15.18
N GLU A 191 1.36 -39.55 -15.41
CA GLU A 191 1.72 -40.87 -15.97
C GLU A 191 2.31 -40.73 -17.38
N GLU A 192 1.84 -39.75 -18.16
CA GLU A 192 2.34 -39.42 -19.49
C GLU A 192 2.10 -37.93 -19.80
N PHE A 193 3.15 -37.25 -20.26
CA PHE A 193 3.11 -35.87 -20.75
C PHE A 193 3.20 -35.89 -22.27
N GLU A 194 2.12 -35.50 -22.97
CA GLU A 194 2.18 -35.22 -24.41
C GLU A 194 2.58 -33.76 -24.63
N GLU A 195 3.81 -33.56 -25.11
CA GLU A 195 4.27 -32.27 -25.61
C GLU A 195 3.54 -31.98 -26.92
N ASN A 196 2.74 -30.91 -26.94
CA ASN A 196 2.04 -30.47 -28.15
C ASN A 196 2.86 -29.35 -28.80
N ASP A 197 3.34 -29.60 -30.03
CA ASP A 197 4.07 -28.62 -30.83
C ASP A 197 3.10 -27.52 -31.31
N TYR A 198 2.97 -26.44 -30.54
CA TYR A 198 2.39 -25.17 -31.00
C TYR A 198 3.48 -24.22 -31.50
#